data_AF-A0A7C3UQI2-F1
#
_entry.id   AF-A0A7C3UQI2-F1
#
_cell.length_a   1.000
_cell.length_b   1.000
_cell.length_c   1.000
_cell.angle_alpha   90.00
_cell.angle_beta   90.00
_cell.angle_gamma   90.00
#
_symmetry.space_group_name_H-M   'P 1'
#
loop_
_entity.id
_entity.type
_entity.pdbx_description
1 polymer ?
#
loop_
_entity_poly.entity_id
_entity_poly.type
_entity_poly.pdbx_seq_one_letter_code
_entity_poly.pdbx_strand_id
1 'polypeptide(L)'
;METKIGQTYLPVFPGFYETYFEIDESNEMDQINAERASNNLEPLEYEDIDFDYENYKIDTAKECVNFIEDLLSDLKIVKKIKFEKLVSPREYNFANDSIDVEIEFFPENLSKYINEHFDSFKKYIKDNYTSYDGFLSHHSNDAEDWKYDTENFTEFSDFHKLGSCLEFVCINYYNENIDESENDIVLNMYRHVIENVSFGVKDFEFETTKVKCPICGEFYLPEKKQIELYNKQVQKELALMNELGVSNPDIKSFEQWSKENEYAHCK
;
A
#
# COMPACT_ATOMS: atom_id res chain seq x y z
N MET A 1 -30.32 -13.17 5.59
CA MET A 1 -30.31 -11.77 6.04
C MET A 1 -30.12 -10.90 4.82
N GLU A 2 -30.82 -9.77 4.76
CA GLU A 2 -30.71 -8.81 3.65
C GLU A 2 -29.45 -7.98 3.82
N THR A 3 -28.74 -7.73 2.72
CA THR A 3 -27.57 -6.84 2.70
C THR A 3 -27.95 -5.47 2.18
N LYS A 4 -27.19 -4.46 2.58
CA LYS A 4 -27.25 -3.10 2.02
C LYS A 4 -25.89 -2.68 1.51
N ILE A 5 -25.90 -1.71 0.60
CA ILE A 5 -24.70 -1.09 0.05
C ILE A 5 -24.61 0.33 0.59
N GLY A 6 -23.44 0.73 1.10
CA GLY A 6 -23.16 2.10 1.53
C GLY A 6 -21.74 2.51 1.13
N GLN A 7 -21.54 3.81 0.93
CA GLN A 7 -20.22 4.40 0.70
C GLN A 7 -19.69 5.01 2.00
N THR A 8 -18.42 4.82 2.29
CA THR A 8 -17.74 5.33 3.50
C THR A 8 -16.22 5.36 3.31
N TYR A 9 -15.48 5.88 4.29
CA TYR A 9 -14.05 5.65 4.43
C TYR A 9 -13.78 4.27 5.07
N LEU A 10 -12.61 3.70 4.81
CA LEU A 10 -12.12 2.46 5.41
C LEU A 10 -11.87 2.69 6.91
N PRO A 11 -12.54 1.95 7.80
CA PRO A 11 -12.32 2.04 9.24
C PRO A 11 -10.87 1.86 9.65
N VAL A 12 -10.45 2.53 10.74
CA VAL A 12 -9.14 2.40 11.42
C VAL A 12 -7.88 2.68 10.57
N PHE A 13 -8.02 3.05 9.30
CA PHE A 13 -6.88 3.46 8.49
C PHE A 13 -6.37 4.84 8.96
N PRO A 14 -5.12 4.94 9.47
CA PRO A 14 -4.64 6.17 10.11
C PRO A 14 -4.11 7.21 9.09
N GLY A 15 -4.01 6.83 7.81
CA GLY A 15 -3.30 7.57 6.78
C GLY A 15 -1.85 7.12 6.62
N PHE A 16 -1.12 7.75 5.68
CA PHE A 16 0.30 7.44 5.46
C PHE A 16 1.23 8.34 6.26
N TYR A 17 0.89 9.62 6.43
CA TYR A 17 1.76 10.61 7.04
C TYR A 17 1.93 10.40 8.56
N GLU A 18 3.17 10.29 9.04
CA GLU A 18 3.53 10.07 10.44
C GLU A 18 2.90 8.79 11.05
N THR A 19 2.69 7.74 10.24
CA THR A 19 2.14 6.46 10.67
C THR A 19 3.06 5.28 10.34
N TYR A 20 2.69 4.07 10.76
CA TYR A 20 3.41 2.84 10.38
C TYR A 20 3.44 2.61 8.86
N PHE A 21 2.51 3.19 8.11
CA PHE A 21 2.44 3.05 6.65
C PHE A 21 3.31 4.07 5.92
N GLU A 22 3.96 5.00 6.64
CA GLU A 22 4.96 5.87 6.03
C GLU A 22 6.16 5.04 5.59
N ILE A 23 6.57 5.22 4.33
CA ILE A 23 7.72 4.51 3.79
C ILE A 23 9.00 5.05 4.43
N ASP A 24 9.91 4.15 4.77
CA ASP A 24 11.32 4.45 5.02
C ASP A 24 12.17 3.84 3.89
N GLU A 25 12.70 4.68 3.02
CA GLU A 25 13.45 4.25 1.84
C GLU A 25 14.91 3.85 2.14
N SER A 26 15.34 3.96 3.39
CA SER A 26 16.73 3.73 3.80
C SER A 26 17.21 2.31 3.46
N ASN A 27 16.34 1.31 3.64
CA ASN A 27 16.68 -0.09 3.37
C ASN A 27 16.86 -0.35 1.86
N GLU A 28 15.96 0.18 1.04
CA GLU A 28 16.00 0.08 -0.42
C GLU A 28 17.25 0.78 -0.97
N MET A 29 17.59 1.95 -0.43
CA MET A 29 18.84 2.65 -0.76
C MET A 29 20.07 1.80 -0.47
N ASP A 30 20.16 1.22 0.72
CA ASP A 30 21.28 0.39 1.12
C ASP A 30 21.42 -0.84 0.19
N GLN A 31 20.31 -1.46 -0.19
CA GLN A 31 20.29 -2.59 -1.13
C GLN A 31 20.75 -2.18 -2.54
N ILE A 32 20.23 -1.07 -3.07
CA ILE A 32 20.60 -0.56 -4.39
C ILE A 32 22.09 -0.24 -4.43
N ASN A 33 22.59 0.47 -3.42
CA ASN A 33 24.00 0.88 -3.36
C ASN A 33 24.95 -0.30 -3.14
N ALA A 34 24.53 -1.33 -2.39
CA ALA A 34 25.28 -2.58 -2.29
C ALA A 34 25.40 -3.31 -3.64
N GLU A 35 24.32 -3.39 -4.41
CA GLU A 35 24.32 -4.01 -5.75
C GLU A 35 25.12 -3.18 -6.76
N ARG A 36 25.05 -1.85 -6.69
CA ARG A 36 25.88 -0.95 -7.50
C ARG A 36 27.36 -1.12 -7.21
N ALA A 37 27.75 -1.22 -5.94
CA ALA A 37 29.13 -1.49 -5.55
C ALA A 37 29.62 -2.85 -6.11
N SER A 38 28.77 -3.88 -6.09
CA SER A 38 29.07 -5.18 -6.70
C SER A 38 29.33 -5.06 -8.22
N ASN A 39 28.58 -4.18 -8.88
CA ASN A 39 28.73 -3.83 -10.29
C ASN A 39 29.86 -2.81 -10.57
N ASN A 40 30.62 -2.36 -9.56
CA ASN A 40 31.67 -1.33 -9.65
C ASN A 40 31.14 0.03 -10.10
N LEU A 41 29.97 0.39 -9.61
CA LEU A 41 29.33 1.68 -9.81
C LEU A 41 29.41 2.52 -8.53
N GLU A 42 29.48 3.83 -8.72
CA GLU A 42 29.36 4.80 -7.62
C GLU A 42 27.94 4.72 -7.01
N PRO A 43 27.79 4.96 -5.69
CA PRO A 43 26.49 4.99 -5.04
C PRO A 43 25.59 6.09 -5.62
N LEU A 44 24.29 5.88 -5.56
CA LEU A 44 23.26 6.88 -5.84
C LEU A 44 22.83 7.55 -4.54
N GLU A 45 22.40 8.80 -4.67
CA GLU A 45 21.68 9.52 -3.62
C GLU A 45 20.16 9.36 -3.83
N TYR A 46 19.35 9.70 -2.81
CA TYR A 46 17.88 9.59 -2.89
C TYR A 46 17.28 10.29 -4.11
N GLU A 47 17.83 11.45 -4.48
CA GLU A 47 17.36 12.28 -5.60
C GLU A 47 17.61 11.63 -6.96
N ASP A 48 18.49 10.64 -7.03
CA ASP A 48 18.83 9.93 -8.27
C ASP A 48 17.92 8.73 -8.53
N ILE A 49 17.09 8.32 -7.57
CA ILE A 49 16.29 7.09 -7.64
C ILE A 49 14.80 7.42 -7.77
N ASP A 50 14.15 6.80 -8.76
CA ASP A 50 12.70 6.90 -8.93
C ASP A 50 11.98 5.79 -8.16
N PHE A 51 11.72 6.06 -6.87
CA PHE A 51 10.96 5.19 -5.99
C PHE A 51 9.49 5.08 -6.41
N ASP A 52 8.91 3.89 -6.21
CA ASP A 52 7.53 3.60 -6.62
C ASP A 52 6.50 3.87 -5.51
N TYR A 53 6.47 5.12 -5.05
CA TYR A 53 5.56 5.55 -3.98
C TYR A 53 4.08 5.35 -4.31
N GLU A 54 3.71 5.55 -5.58
CA GLU A 54 2.32 5.50 -6.01
C GLU A 54 1.78 4.07 -5.94
N ASN A 55 2.51 3.09 -6.50
CA ASN A 55 2.08 1.70 -6.44
C ASN A 55 2.10 1.19 -5.00
N TYR A 56 3.12 1.53 -4.21
CA TYR A 56 3.13 1.18 -2.79
C TYR A 56 1.89 1.67 -2.04
N LYS A 57 1.51 2.94 -2.22
CA LYS A 57 0.33 3.50 -1.53
C LYS A 57 -0.95 2.81 -1.97
N ILE A 58 -1.10 2.53 -3.26
CA ILE A 58 -2.29 1.86 -3.79
C ILE A 58 -2.38 0.41 -3.32
N ASP A 59 -1.27 -0.32 -3.34
CA ASP A 59 -1.24 -1.72 -2.90
C ASP A 59 -1.43 -1.84 -1.39
N THR A 60 -0.79 -0.96 -0.62
CA THR A 60 -1.05 -0.81 0.83
C THR A 60 -2.53 -0.54 1.11
N ALA A 61 -3.15 0.40 0.38
CA ALA A 61 -4.57 0.71 0.59
C ALA A 61 -5.48 -0.49 0.29
N LYS A 62 -5.19 -1.28 -0.75
CA LYS A 62 -5.95 -2.49 -1.06
C LYS A 62 -5.76 -3.57 0.00
N GLU A 63 -4.55 -3.77 0.51
CA GLU A 63 -4.31 -4.75 1.57
C GLU A 63 -4.93 -4.33 2.91
N CYS A 64 -4.97 -3.03 3.23
CA CYS A 64 -5.77 -2.53 4.35
C CYS A 64 -7.26 -2.86 4.15
N VAL A 65 -7.80 -2.72 2.93
CA VAL A 65 -9.20 -3.09 2.63
C VAL A 65 -9.42 -4.59 2.86
N ASN A 66 -8.51 -5.44 2.40
CA ASN A 66 -8.61 -6.90 2.59
C ASN A 66 -8.63 -7.25 4.07
N PHE A 67 -7.71 -6.69 4.87
CA PHE A 67 -7.64 -6.93 6.30
C PHE A 67 -8.94 -6.59 7.04
N ILE A 68 -9.52 -5.42 6.73
CA ILE A 68 -10.79 -4.98 7.35
C ILE A 68 -11.99 -5.77 6.83
N GLU A 69 -11.99 -6.17 5.55
CA GLU A 69 -13.02 -7.05 4.98
C GLU A 69 -13.03 -8.39 5.72
N ASP A 70 -11.87 -9.02 5.90
CA ASP A 70 -11.74 -10.31 6.59
C ASP A 70 -12.25 -10.21 8.04
N LEU A 71 -11.77 -9.19 8.78
CA LEU A 71 -12.18 -8.94 10.16
C LEU A 71 -13.71 -8.80 10.29
N LEU A 72 -14.32 -7.92 9.49
CA LEU A 72 -15.75 -7.63 9.59
C LEU A 72 -16.61 -8.76 8.99
N SER A 73 -16.07 -9.56 8.08
CA SER A 73 -16.72 -10.74 7.52
C SER A 73 -16.77 -11.90 8.53
N ASP A 74 -15.72 -12.09 9.32
CA ASP A 74 -15.71 -13.06 10.43
C ASP A 74 -16.77 -12.75 11.49
N LEU A 75 -17.02 -11.46 11.73
CA LEU A 75 -18.12 -10.97 12.58
C LEU A 75 -19.50 -11.04 11.90
N LYS A 76 -19.55 -11.41 10.62
CA LYS A 76 -20.75 -11.43 9.77
C LYS A 76 -21.43 -10.06 9.68
N ILE A 77 -20.67 -8.98 9.86
CA ILE A 77 -21.17 -7.60 9.76
C ILE A 77 -21.07 -7.13 8.32
N VAL A 78 -19.95 -7.44 7.67
CA VAL A 78 -19.72 -7.14 6.25
C VAL A 78 -19.76 -8.43 5.43
N LYS A 79 -20.20 -8.30 4.19
CA LYS A 79 -20.10 -9.36 3.18
C LYS A 79 -18.97 -9.08 2.19
N LYS A 80 -18.76 -7.80 1.86
CA LYS A 80 -17.72 -7.35 0.93
C LYS A 80 -17.43 -5.86 1.11
N ILE A 81 -16.17 -5.48 0.92
CA ILE A 81 -15.65 -4.12 0.80
C ILE A 81 -14.99 -3.99 -0.57
N LYS A 82 -15.27 -2.90 -1.27
CA LYS A 82 -14.67 -2.60 -2.55
C LYS A 82 -13.90 -1.29 -2.43
N PHE A 83 -12.59 -1.37 -2.67
CA PHE A 83 -11.74 -0.20 -2.84
C PHE A 83 -12.28 0.70 -3.96
N GLU A 84 -12.50 1.99 -3.68
CA GLU A 84 -12.85 2.98 -4.70
C GLU A 84 -11.66 3.86 -5.06
N LYS A 85 -11.05 4.52 -4.07
CA LYS A 85 -9.91 5.42 -4.28
C LYS A 85 -9.18 5.72 -2.97
N LEU A 86 -7.91 6.12 -3.11
CA LEU A 86 -7.16 6.78 -2.06
C LEU A 86 -7.34 8.29 -2.18
N VAL A 87 -7.63 8.96 -1.07
CA VAL A 87 -7.83 10.41 -1.00
C VAL A 87 -6.76 11.01 -0.10
N SER A 88 -5.93 11.87 -0.67
CA SER A 88 -4.96 12.66 0.09
C SER A 88 -5.47 14.09 0.29
N PRO A 89 -5.43 14.65 1.51
CA PRO A 89 -5.82 16.01 1.76
C PRO A 89 -4.83 16.99 1.12
N ARG A 90 -5.30 18.19 0.81
CA ARG A 90 -4.41 19.26 0.30
C ARG A 90 -3.44 19.75 1.37
N GLU A 91 -3.87 19.74 2.63
CA GLU A 91 -3.11 20.19 3.80
C GLU A 91 -3.34 19.20 4.95
N TYR A 92 -2.26 18.62 5.46
CA TYR A 92 -2.30 17.59 6.51
C TYR A 92 -2.53 18.14 7.93
N ASN A 93 -2.67 19.46 8.10
CA ASN A 93 -2.88 20.07 9.41
C ASN A 93 -4.27 19.76 10.02
N PHE A 94 -5.21 19.23 9.21
CA PHE A 94 -6.61 19.04 9.61
C PHE A 94 -7.21 17.69 9.19
N ALA A 95 -6.50 16.92 8.37
CA ALA A 95 -6.96 15.63 7.85
C ALA A 95 -5.76 14.78 7.44
N ASN A 96 -5.94 13.47 7.47
CA ASN A 96 -4.99 12.49 6.93
C ASN A 96 -5.53 11.87 5.65
N ASP A 97 -4.73 11.02 5.01
CA ASP A 97 -5.20 10.20 3.90
C ASP A 97 -6.39 9.33 4.34
N SER A 98 -7.38 9.18 3.47
CA SER A 98 -8.50 8.26 3.65
C SER A 98 -8.63 7.32 2.46
N ILE A 99 -9.10 6.10 2.70
CA ILE A 99 -9.43 5.15 1.65
C ILE A 99 -10.95 5.13 1.53
N ASP A 100 -11.48 5.65 0.43
CA ASP A 100 -12.93 5.60 0.18
C ASP A 100 -13.30 4.20 -0.35
N VAL A 101 -14.38 3.64 0.18
CA VAL A 101 -14.85 2.29 -0.09
C VAL A 101 -16.36 2.21 -0.26
N GLU A 102 -16.80 1.25 -1.08
CA GLU A 102 -18.18 0.78 -1.15
C GLU A 102 -18.31 -0.53 -0.36
N ILE A 103 -19.22 -0.58 0.62
CA ILE A 103 -19.38 -1.71 1.54
C ILE A 103 -20.75 -2.35 1.33
N GLU A 104 -20.76 -3.66 1.08
CA GLU A 104 -21.95 -4.51 1.21
C GLU A 104 -21.99 -5.12 2.62
N PHE A 105 -22.95 -4.72 3.46
CA PHE A 105 -23.03 -5.10 4.88
C PHE A 105 -24.41 -5.63 5.29
N PHE A 106 -24.48 -6.26 6.46
CA PHE A 106 -25.69 -6.78 7.10
C PHE A 106 -26.14 -5.82 8.21
N PRO A 107 -27.12 -4.91 7.96
CA PRO A 107 -27.46 -3.84 8.89
C PRO A 107 -27.95 -4.37 10.24
N GLU A 108 -28.69 -5.49 10.23
CA GLU A 108 -29.17 -6.13 11.46
C GLU A 108 -28.03 -6.62 12.36
N ASN A 109 -26.94 -7.13 11.78
CA ASN A 109 -25.79 -7.60 12.56
C ASN A 109 -24.97 -6.44 13.10
N LEU A 110 -24.79 -5.38 12.30
CA LEU A 110 -24.16 -4.14 12.75
C LEU A 110 -24.95 -3.51 13.90
N SER A 111 -26.26 -3.34 13.71
CA SER A 111 -27.17 -2.81 14.73
C SER A 111 -27.14 -3.63 15.99
N LYS A 112 -27.22 -4.96 15.87
CA LYS A 112 -27.14 -5.87 17.02
C LYS A 112 -25.84 -5.68 17.79
N TYR A 113 -24.69 -5.70 17.10
CA TYR A 113 -23.38 -5.53 17.75
C TYR A 113 -23.30 -4.20 18.49
N ILE A 114 -23.62 -3.07 17.83
CA ILE A 114 -23.56 -1.75 18.47
C ILE A 114 -24.50 -1.66 19.67
N ASN A 115 -25.70 -2.24 19.58
CA ASN A 115 -26.65 -2.24 20.69
C ASN A 115 -26.20 -3.13 21.87
N GLU A 116 -25.51 -4.24 21.61
CA GLU A 116 -24.92 -5.11 22.65
C GLU A 116 -23.76 -4.42 23.38
N HIS A 117 -23.01 -3.54 22.69
CA HIS A 117 -21.87 -2.79 23.22
C HIS A 117 -22.16 -1.27 23.34
N PHE A 118 -23.42 -0.90 23.59
CA PHE A 118 -23.86 0.49 23.43
C PHE A 118 -23.24 1.48 24.41
N ASP A 119 -22.87 1.03 25.62
CA ASP A 119 -22.17 1.89 26.59
C ASP A 119 -20.74 2.21 26.13
N SER A 120 -20.03 1.23 25.53
CA SER A 120 -18.73 1.47 24.88
C SER A 120 -18.88 2.39 23.66
N PHE A 121 -19.95 2.20 22.88
CA PHE A 121 -20.25 3.08 21.74
C PHE A 121 -20.53 4.52 22.19
N LYS A 122 -21.28 4.73 23.29
CA LYS A 122 -21.48 6.05 23.91
C LYS A 122 -20.17 6.73 24.24
N LYS A 123 -19.22 5.99 24.82
CA LYS A 123 -17.89 6.50 25.11
C LYS A 123 -17.12 6.84 23.83
N TYR A 124 -17.12 5.95 22.83
CA TYR A 124 -16.48 6.18 21.54
C TYR A 124 -17.02 7.45 20.85
N ILE A 125 -18.34 7.62 20.76
CA ILE A 125 -18.95 8.82 20.17
C ILE A 125 -18.59 10.08 20.98
N LYS A 126 -18.57 9.98 22.31
CA LYS A 126 -18.21 11.12 23.15
C LYS A 126 -16.76 11.54 22.95
N ASP A 127 -15.84 10.58 22.91
CA ASP A 127 -14.41 10.84 22.84
C ASP A 127 -14.01 11.39 21.45
N ASN A 128 -14.63 10.93 20.36
CA ASN A 128 -14.28 11.33 19.00
C ASN A 128 -15.03 12.58 18.48
N TYR A 129 -16.21 12.92 19.02
CA TYR A 129 -17.06 13.99 18.48
C TYR A 129 -17.28 15.16 19.44
N THR A 130 -16.61 15.18 20.60
CA THR A 130 -16.65 16.35 21.49
C THR A 130 -15.74 17.44 20.95
N SER A 131 -16.32 18.58 20.57
CA SER A 131 -15.55 19.76 20.15
C SER A 131 -14.68 20.31 21.29
N TYR A 132 -13.48 20.76 20.96
CA TYR A 132 -12.53 21.43 21.84
C TYR A 132 -11.67 22.43 21.04
N ASP A 133 -10.78 23.17 21.72
CA ASP A 133 -9.94 24.17 21.05
C ASP A 133 -9.03 23.49 20.00
N GLY A 134 -9.24 23.81 18.72
CA GLY A 134 -8.54 23.20 17.59
C GLY A 134 -9.32 22.08 16.88
N PHE A 135 -10.48 21.65 17.41
CA PHE A 135 -11.35 20.66 16.78
C PHE A 135 -12.83 21.02 16.98
N LEU A 136 -13.53 21.31 15.89
CA LEU A 136 -14.98 21.54 15.91
C LEU A 136 -15.68 20.39 15.17
N SER A 137 -16.34 19.52 15.92
CA SER A 137 -17.13 18.44 15.33
C SER A 137 -18.38 18.98 14.63
N HIS A 138 -18.66 18.46 13.43
CA HIS A 138 -19.92 18.67 12.72
C HIS A 138 -20.97 17.60 13.04
N HIS A 139 -20.61 16.55 13.78
CA HIS A 139 -21.51 15.47 14.19
C HIS A 139 -21.83 15.55 15.69
N SER A 140 -23.00 15.01 16.07
CA SER A 140 -23.41 14.96 17.49
C SER A 140 -22.43 14.11 18.30
N ASN A 141 -22.21 14.50 19.56
CA ASN A 141 -21.45 13.70 20.52
C ASN A 141 -22.36 12.89 21.48
N ASP A 142 -23.64 12.76 21.14
CA ASP A 142 -24.60 11.89 21.82
C ASP A 142 -24.92 10.67 20.94
N ALA A 143 -24.60 9.46 21.42
CA ALA A 143 -24.86 8.24 20.66
C ALA A 143 -26.35 7.94 20.46
N GLU A 144 -27.26 8.48 21.29
CA GLU A 144 -28.70 8.33 21.06
C GLU A 144 -29.15 9.08 19.79
N ASP A 145 -28.54 10.23 19.47
CA ASP A 145 -28.80 10.95 18.21
C ASP A 145 -28.34 10.10 17.02
N TRP A 146 -27.17 9.47 17.13
CA TRP A 146 -26.66 8.56 16.10
C TRP A 146 -27.59 7.37 15.88
N LYS A 147 -28.08 6.77 16.97
CA LYS A 147 -29.06 5.68 16.92
C LYS A 147 -30.37 6.12 16.28
N TYR A 148 -30.85 7.32 16.59
CA TYR A 148 -32.07 7.87 15.98
C TYR A 148 -31.90 8.14 14.49
N ASP A 149 -30.82 8.85 14.12
CA ASP A 149 -30.56 9.29 12.75
C ASP A 149 -30.27 8.14 11.77
N THR A 150 -29.81 6.99 12.29
CA THR A 150 -29.48 5.80 11.49
C THR A 150 -30.57 4.72 11.54
N GLU A 151 -31.77 5.07 12.01
CA GLU A 151 -32.88 4.13 12.23
C GLU A 151 -32.42 2.89 13.00
N ASN A 152 -31.83 3.12 14.18
CA ASN A 152 -31.20 2.09 15.00
C ASN A 152 -30.07 1.35 14.26
N PHE A 153 -29.17 2.08 13.60
CA PHE A 153 -28.01 1.55 12.86
C PHE A 153 -28.38 0.59 11.72
N THR A 154 -29.57 0.75 11.14
CA THR A 154 -30.01 -0.06 9.99
C THR A 154 -30.05 0.73 8.69
N GLU A 155 -30.08 2.06 8.75
CA GLU A 155 -30.08 2.97 7.61
C GLU A 155 -28.93 3.97 7.72
N PHE A 156 -28.19 4.17 6.63
CA PHE A 156 -27.07 5.10 6.59
C PHE A 156 -27.14 5.94 5.31
N SER A 157 -27.59 7.19 5.44
CA SER A 157 -27.54 8.19 4.37
C SER A 157 -26.30 9.08 4.43
N ASP A 158 -25.56 9.00 5.53
CA ASP A 158 -24.38 9.82 5.83
C ASP A 158 -23.13 8.95 5.69
N PHE A 159 -22.21 9.39 4.81
CA PHE A 159 -20.94 8.72 4.52
C PHE A 159 -20.09 8.51 5.77
N HIS A 160 -20.05 9.50 6.65
CA HIS A 160 -19.21 9.46 7.84
C HIS A 160 -19.76 8.48 8.87
N LYS A 161 -21.09 8.50 9.10
CA LYS A 161 -21.69 7.69 10.16
C LYS A 161 -21.50 6.19 9.99
N LEU A 162 -21.58 5.69 8.75
CA LEU A 162 -21.33 4.28 8.47
C LEU A 162 -19.89 3.89 8.84
N GLY A 163 -18.91 4.69 8.41
CA GLY A 163 -17.50 4.47 8.70
C GLY A 163 -17.19 4.47 10.18
N SER A 164 -17.72 5.43 10.92
CA SER A 164 -17.49 5.52 12.36
C SER A 164 -18.15 4.38 13.14
N CYS A 165 -19.32 3.92 12.70
CA CYS A 165 -19.95 2.73 13.27
C CYS A 165 -19.10 1.48 13.04
N LEU A 166 -18.55 1.28 11.84
CA LEU A 166 -17.68 0.14 11.54
C LEU A 166 -16.32 0.26 12.25
N GLU A 167 -15.77 1.46 12.37
CA GLU A 167 -14.55 1.73 13.13
C GLU A 167 -14.70 1.40 14.61
N PHE A 168 -15.82 1.80 15.21
CA PHE A 168 -16.15 1.38 16.56
C PHE A 168 -16.15 -0.15 16.69
N VAL A 169 -16.77 -0.89 15.75
CA VAL A 169 -16.78 -2.36 15.78
C VAL A 169 -15.36 -2.91 15.76
N CYS A 170 -14.52 -2.43 14.84
CA CYS A 170 -13.13 -2.86 14.71
C CYS A 170 -12.34 -2.63 16.01
N ILE A 171 -12.40 -1.41 16.55
CA ILE A 171 -11.69 -1.03 17.78
C ILE A 171 -12.22 -1.81 18.98
N ASN A 172 -13.54 -1.89 19.16
CA ASN A 172 -14.15 -2.56 20.30
C ASN A 172 -13.87 -4.06 20.28
N TYR A 173 -13.93 -4.70 19.10
CA TYR A 173 -13.61 -6.12 18.96
C TYR A 173 -12.17 -6.43 19.37
N TYR A 174 -11.20 -5.64 18.88
CA TYR A 174 -9.80 -5.78 19.27
C TYR A 174 -9.62 -5.60 20.78
N ASN A 175 -10.23 -4.53 21.32
CA ASN A 175 -10.13 -4.21 22.74
C ASN A 175 -10.63 -5.32 23.67
N GLU A 176 -11.64 -6.07 23.24
CA GLU A 176 -12.27 -7.11 24.06
C GLU A 176 -11.66 -8.51 23.84
N ASN A 177 -11.03 -8.77 22.70
CA ASN A 177 -10.68 -10.14 22.27
C ASN A 177 -9.18 -10.40 22.07
N ILE A 178 -8.34 -9.36 22.06
CA ILE A 178 -6.91 -9.48 21.82
C ILE A 178 -6.14 -9.14 23.10
N ASP A 179 -5.07 -9.91 23.36
CA ASP A 179 -4.17 -9.71 24.50
C ASP A 179 -3.64 -8.26 24.53
N GLU A 180 -3.53 -7.65 25.71
CA GLU A 180 -3.14 -6.23 25.90
C GLU A 180 -1.82 -5.88 25.17
N SER A 181 -0.92 -6.86 25.00
CA SER A 181 0.36 -6.66 24.29
C SER A 181 0.25 -6.61 22.76
N GLU A 182 -0.88 -7.03 22.18
CA GLU A 182 -1.15 -7.07 20.73
C GLU A 182 -2.41 -6.26 20.34
N ASN A 183 -3.00 -5.54 21.30
CA ASN A 183 -4.28 -4.85 21.17
C ASN A 183 -4.19 -3.50 20.42
N ASP A 184 -3.44 -3.50 19.32
CA ASP A 184 -3.39 -2.38 18.40
C ASP A 184 -3.78 -2.88 17.01
N ILE A 185 -5.02 -2.61 16.62
CA ILE A 185 -5.55 -3.00 15.32
C ILE A 185 -4.74 -2.40 14.17
N VAL A 186 -4.24 -1.18 14.33
CA VAL A 186 -3.44 -0.51 13.30
C VAL A 186 -2.10 -1.22 13.13
N LEU A 187 -1.46 -1.61 14.24
CA LEU A 187 -0.22 -2.38 14.19
C LEU A 187 -0.41 -3.77 13.55
N ASN A 188 -1.53 -4.45 13.83
CA ASN A 188 -1.83 -5.74 13.21
C ASN A 188 -2.14 -5.61 11.72
N MET A 189 -2.89 -4.57 11.33
CA MET A 189 -3.11 -4.23 9.93
C MET A 189 -1.78 -3.95 9.22
N TYR A 190 -0.89 -3.18 9.85
CA TYR A 190 0.45 -2.92 9.31
C TYR A 190 1.26 -4.20 9.11
N ARG A 191 1.28 -5.10 10.10
CA ARG A 191 1.95 -6.41 9.98
C ARG A 191 1.40 -7.23 8.79
N HIS A 192 0.09 -7.25 8.62
CA HIS A 192 -0.54 -7.91 7.49
C HIS A 192 -0.11 -7.28 6.15
N VAL A 193 -0.07 -5.95 6.07
CA VAL A 193 0.34 -5.23 4.86
C VAL A 193 1.79 -5.54 4.48
N ILE A 194 2.75 -5.46 5.40
CA ILE A 194 4.17 -5.70 5.07
C ILE A 194 4.48 -7.14 4.67
N GLU A 195 3.61 -8.09 4.99
CA GLU A 195 3.71 -9.48 4.54
C GLU A 195 3.26 -9.64 3.08
N ASN A 196 2.43 -8.73 2.56
CA ASN A 196 1.78 -8.84 1.25
C ASN A 196 2.17 -7.73 0.26
N VAL A 197 2.72 -6.62 0.75
CA VAL A 197 3.12 -5.45 -0.05
C VAL A 197 4.64 -5.27 0.04
N SER A 198 5.29 -5.16 -1.12
CA SER A 198 6.69 -4.79 -1.22
C SER A 198 6.84 -3.34 -1.65
N PHE A 199 7.66 -2.56 -0.96
CA PHE A 199 8.17 -1.30 -1.49
C PHE A 199 9.37 -1.56 -2.41
N GLY A 200 9.58 -0.68 -3.38
CA GLY A 200 10.65 -0.82 -4.34
C GLY A 200 10.80 0.40 -5.25
N VAL A 201 11.66 0.24 -6.24
CA VAL A 201 11.91 1.23 -7.28
C VAL A 201 11.24 0.81 -8.58
N LYS A 202 10.89 1.79 -9.43
CA LYS A 202 10.15 1.51 -10.66
C LYS A 202 10.92 0.63 -11.65
N ASP A 203 12.25 0.72 -11.66
CA ASP A 203 13.11 -0.12 -12.49
C ASP A 203 14.42 -0.47 -11.78
N PHE A 204 14.40 -1.51 -10.95
CA PHE A 204 15.56 -1.91 -10.14
C PHE A 204 16.78 -2.28 -10.98
N GLU A 205 16.58 -2.95 -12.12
CA GLU A 205 17.69 -3.31 -13.01
C GLU A 205 18.33 -2.05 -13.61
N PHE A 206 17.52 -1.06 -14.02
CA PHE A 206 18.02 0.23 -14.47
C PHE A 206 18.87 0.93 -13.40
N GLU A 207 18.34 1.07 -12.18
CA GLU A 207 19.01 1.81 -11.11
C GLU A 207 20.29 1.13 -10.61
N THR A 208 20.35 -0.20 -10.65
CA THR A 208 21.52 -0.95 -10.17
C THR A 208 22.60 -1.20 -11.22
N THR A 209 22.28 -1.02 -12.51
CA THR A 209 23.21 -1.37 -13.61
C THR A 209 23.58 -0.23 -14.54
N LYS A 210 22.82 0.86 -14.59
CA LYS A 210 23.11 1.98 -15.49
C LYS A 210 23.87 3.11 -14.80
N VAL A 211 24.62 3.84 -15.62
CA VAL A 211 25.42 5.01 -15.26
C VAL A 211 24.91 6.21 -16.04
N LYS A 212 24.81 7.36 -15.38
CA LYS A 212 24.45 8.62 -16.01
C LYS A 212 25.67 9.24 -16.69
N CYS A 213 25.55 9.58 -17.98
CA CYS A 213 26.60 10.24 -18.72
C CYS A 213 26.85 11.66 -18.18
N PRO A 214 28.08 12.03 -17.80
CA PRO A 214 28.36 13.39 -17.35
C PRO A 214 28.29 14.43 -18.47
N ILE A 215 28.28 14.00 -19.74
CA ILE A 215 28.30 14.89 -20.92
C ILE A 215 26.88 15.17 -21.41
N CYS A 216 26.07 14.13 -21.63
CA CYS A 216 24.73 14.28 -22.20
C CYS A 216 23.59 13.98 -21.22
N GLY A 217 23.89 13.50 -20.01
CA GLY A 217 22.88 13.15 -19.01
C GLY A 217 22.12 11.86 -19.27
N GLU A 218 22.32 11.20 -20.41
CA GLU A 218 21.70 9.92 -20.77
C GLU A 218 22.26 8.76 -19.95
N PHE A 219 21.42 7.78 -19.63
CA PHE A 219 21.83 6.58 -18.91
C PHE A 219 22.35 5.50 -19.85
N TYR A 220 23.45 4.84 -19.50
CA TYR A 220 24.06 3.77 -20.28
C TYR A 220 24.50 2.61 -19.40
N LEU A 221 24.56 1.41 -19.99
CA LEU A 221 25.16 0.25 -19.35
C LEU A 221 26.69 0.32 -19.46
N PRO A 222 27.46 0.16 -18.36
CA PRO A 222 28.91 0.07 -18.43
C PRO A 222 29.36 -1.07 -19.33
N GLU A 223 30.45 -0.88 -20.07
CA GLU A 223 31.02 -1.87 -21.00
C GLU A 223 31.22 -3.24 -20.32
N LYS A 224 31.67 -3.26 -19.06
CA LYS A 224 31.81 -4.50 -18.28
C LYS A 224 30.50 -5.29 -18.16
N LYS A 225 29.38 -4.61 -17.90
CA LYS A 225 28.05 -5.23 -17.77
C LYS A 225 27.49 -5.64 -19.13
N GLN A 226 27.74 -4.83 -20.16
CA GLN A 226 27.43 -5.21 -21.55
C GLN A 226 28.13 -6.53 -21.93
N ILE A 227 29.42 -6.68 -21.59
CA ILE A 227 30.19 -7.90 -21.87
C ILE A 227 29.63 -9.10 -21.09
N GLU A 228 29.23 -8.92 -19.82
CA GLU A 228 28.61 -9.97 -19.01
C GLU A 228 27.30 -10.47 -19.64
N LEU A 229 26.40 -9.56 -20.02
CA LEU A 229 25.13 -9.87 -20.67
C LEU A 229 25.34 -10.57 -22.01
N TYR A 230 26.27 -10.06 -22.83
CA TYR A 230 26.66 -10.67 -24.10
C TYR A 230 27.14 -12.12 -23.88
N ASN A 231 28.05 -12.35 -22.93
CA ASN A 231 28.54 -13.69 -22.62
C ASN A 231 27.41 -14.63 -22.16
N LYS A 232 26.48 -14.15 -21.33
CA LYS A 232 25.32 -14.93 -20.88
C LYS A 232 24.40 -15.30 -22.04
N GLN A 233 24.16 -14.40 -22.98
CA GLN A 233 23.40 -14.68 -24.20
C GLN A 233 24.11 -15.71 -25.08
N VAL A 234 25.41 -15.54 -25.31
CA VAL A 234 26.24 -16.49 -26.08
C VAL A 234 26.17 -17.90 -25.48
N GLN A 235 26.25 -18.03 -24.15
CA GLN A 235 26.13 -19.33 -23.49
C GLN A 235 24.74 -19.96 -23.67
N LYS A 236 23.66 -19.18 -23.62
CA LYS A 236 22.29 -19.67 -23.88
C LYS A 236 22.13 -20.16 -25.32
N GLU A 237 22.64 -19.41 -26.29
CA GLU A 237 22.58 -19.78 -27.71
C GLU A 237 23.40 -21.04 -27.99
N LEU A 238 24.60 -21.15 -27.43
CA LEU A 238 25.43 -22.36 -27.53
C LEU A 238 24.75 -23.59 -26.91
N ALA A 239 24.08 -23.43 -25.76
CA ALA A 239 23.34 -24.51 -25.12
C ALA A 239 22.19 -25.00 -25.99
N LEU A 240 21.35 -24.08 -26.50
CA LEU A 240 20.25 -24.39 -27.41
C LEU A 240 20.73 -25.08 -28.69
N MET A 241 21.87 -24.65 -29.23
CA MET A 241 22.43 -25.25 -30.44
C MET A 241 22.97 -26.66 -30.23
N ASN A 242 23.58 -26.93 -29.08
CA ASN A 242 23.97 -28.28 -28.71
C ASN A 242 22.74 -29.21 -28.61
N GLU A 243 21.62 -28.72 -28.08
CA GLU A 243 20.36 -29.47 -28.05
C GLU A 243 19.79 -29.74 -29.45
N LEU A 244 19.94 -28.78 -30.37
CA LEU A 244 19.45 -28.88 -31.76
C LEU A 244 20.44 -29.57 -32.72
N GLY A 245 21.64 -29.96 -32.26
CA GLY A 245 22.66 -30.63 -33.06
C GLY A 245 23.28 -29.77 -34.17
N VAL A 246 23.31 -28.44 -33.99
CA VAL A 246 23.85 -27.48 -34.97
C VAL A 246 25.32 -27.19 -34.67
N SER A 247 26.21 -27.33 -35.67
CA SER A 247 27.66 -27.33 -35.44
C SER A 247 28.40 -26.01 -35.78
N ASN A 248 27.70 -24.91 -36.06
CA ASN A 248 28.37 -23.62 -36.30
C ASN A 248 27.40 -22.43 -36.11
N PRO A 249 27.37 -21.82 -34.91
CA PRO A 249 26.53 -20.65 -34.65
C PRO A 249 27.00 -19.42 -35.42
N ASP A 250 26.08 -18.69 -36.05
CA ASP A 250 26.32 -17.31 -36.47
C ASP A 250 26.12 -16.37 -35.27
N ILE A 251 27.02 -16.45 -34.29
CA ILE A 251 27.02 -15.58 -33.11
C ILE A 251 27.60 -14.23 -33.53
N LYS A 252 26.80 -13.16 -33.34
CA LYS A 252 27.21 -11.79 -33.62
C LYS A 252 28.40 -11.39 -32.76
N SER A 253 29.28 -10.52 -33.27
CA SER A 253 30.36 -9.97 -32.45
C SER A 253 29.80 -9.05 -31.35
N PHE A 254 30.57 -8.86 -30.27
CA PHE A 254 30.21 -7.93 -29.19
C PHE A 254 29.89 -6.52 -29.71
N GLU A 255 30.66 -6.02 -30.68
CA GLU A 255 30.43 -4.69 -31.28
C GLU A 255 29.13 -4.60 -32.08
N GLN A 256 28.74 -5.68 -32.75
CA GLN A 256 27.45 -5.77 -33.47
C GLN A 256 26.30 -5.86 -32.47
N TRP A 257 26.43 -6.72 -31.47
CA TRP A 257 25.45 -6.89 -30.40
C TRP A 257 25.22 -5.61 -29.59
N SER A 258 26.29 -4.93 -29.16
CA SER A 258 26.22 -3.69 -28.37
C SER A 258 25.53 -2.56 -29.15
N LYS A 259 25.78 -2.44 -30.46
CA LYS A 259 25.10 -1.45 -31.33
C LYS A 259 23.62 -1.75 -31.53
N GLU A 260 23.24 -3.01 -31.70
CA GLU A 260 21.84 -3.41 -31.90
C GLU A 260 20.99 -3.24 -30.64
N ASN A 261 21.59 -3.34 -29.46
CA ASN A 261 20.93 -3.12 -28.18
C ASN A 261 21.06 -1.67 -27.66
N GLU A 262 21.47 -0.74 -28.53
CA GLU A 262 21.60 0.70 -28.22
C GLU A 262 22.55 1.01 -27.04
N TYR A 263 23.48 0.11 -26.72
CA TYR A 263 24.43 0.30 -25.63
C TYR A 263 25.74 1.01 -26.03
N ALA A 264 25.88 1.33 -27.32
CA ALA A 264 27.01 2.10 -27.84
C ALA A 264 26.88 3.59 -27.43
N HIS A 265 27.69 4.02 -26.46
CA HIS A 265 27.55 5.33 -25.86
C HIS A 265 28.42 6.43 -26.51
N CYS A 266 28.14 7.68 -26.15
CA CYS A 266 28.75 8.92 -26.65
C CYS A 266 30.29 8.80 -26.65
N LYS A 267 30.90 8.94 -27.83
CA LYS A 267 32.37 8.98 -27.98
C LYS A 267 32.93 10.35 -27.60
#